data_AF-A0AAJ7LT78-F1
#
_entry.id   AF-A0AAJ7LT78-F1
#
_cell.length_a   1.000
_cell.length_b   1.000
_cell.length_c   1.000
_cell.angle_alpha   90.00
_cell.angle_beta   90.00
_cell.angle_gamma   90.00
#
_symmetry.space_group_name_H-M   'P 1'
#
loop_
_entity.id
_entity.type
_entity.pdbx_description
1 polymer ?
#
loop_
_entity_poly.entity_id
_entity_poly.type
_entity_poly.pdbx_seq_one_letter_code
_entity_poly.pdbx_strand_id
1 'polypeptide(L)'
;MGAEQSKAKPAPLLSEPWRQIDWGDQQRDLQFVKTYKPQTEGQQLKILLHGPVGAGKSSFINSVQSVLHARMYRQALADNISHDSFTKQYETFKVQKESSDTVYPFVFNDIMGLDPNKGVLVDDIKLALRGHIKDGYRVQ
;
A
#
# COMPACT_ATOMS: atom_id res chain seq x y z
N MET A 1 -25.35 -36.13 35.67
CA MET A 1 -24.51 -36.78 34.64
C MET A 1 -24.18 -35.71 33.61
N GLY A 2 -22.96 -35.18 33.64
CA GLY A 2 -22.52 -34.10 32.76
C GLY A 2 -22.15 -34.64 31.39
N ALA A 3 -22.71 -34.07 30.33
CA ALA A 3 -22.28 -34.35 28.97
C ALA A 3 -20.95 -33.65 28.72
N GLU A 4 -19.88 -34.42 28.50
CA GLU A 4 -18.61 -33.90 28.00
C GLU A 4 -18.83 -33.31 26.60
N GLN A 5 -18.61 -32.00 26.47
CA GLN A 5 -18.50 -31.36 25.17
C GLN A 5 -17.23 -31.88 24.49
N SER A 6 -17.40 -32.60 23.38
CA SER A 6 -16.25 -33.00 22.57
C SER A 6 -15.60 -31.75 21.98
N LYS A 7 -14.37 -31.47 22.41
CA LYS A 7 -13.56 -30.41 21.78
C LYS A 7 -13.26 -30.87 20.36
N ALA A 8 -13.78 -30.15 19.37
CA ALA A 8 -13.45 -30.38 17.97
C ALA A 8 -11.92 -30.32 17.78
N LYS A 9 -11.36 -31.30 17.07
CA LYS A 9 -9.92 -31.32 16.77
C LYS A 9 -9.57 -30.05 15.98
N PRO A 10 -8.50 -29.33 16.33
CA PRO A 10 -8.03 -28.20 15.54
C PRO A 10 -7.71 -28.69 14.12
N ALA A 11 -8.11 -27.91 13.12
CA ALA A 11 -7.79 -28.21 11.73
C ALA A 11 -6.27 -28.38 11.58
N PRO A 12 -5.80 -29.37 10.81
CA PRO A 12 -4.38 -29.56 10.60
C PRO A 12 -3.78 -28.28 10.01
N LEU A 13 -2.71 -27.79 10.64
CA LEU A 13 -1.86 -26.76 10.05
C LEU A 13 -1.37 -27.29 8.70
N LEU A 14 -1.48 -26.47 7.66
CA LEU A 14 -1.01 -26.86 6.34
C LEU A 14 0.49 -27.15 6.42
N SER A 15 0.90 -28.34 5.97
CA SER A 15 2.31 -28.74 5.90
C SER A 15 3.09 -27.92 4.87
N GLU A 16 2.38 -27.36 3.90
CA GLU A 16 2.91 -26.47 2.88
C GLU A 16 2.13 -25.14 2.87
N PRO A 17 2.75 -24.04 2.42
CA PRO A 17 2.03 -22.78 2.28
C PRO A 17 0.79 -22.94 1.38
N TRP A 18 -0.33 -22.35 1.77
CA TRP A 18 -1.57 -22.31 0.97
C TRP A 18 -1.37 -21.76 -0.45
N ARG A 19 -0.32 -20.96 -0.65
CA ARG A 19 0.10 -20.46 -1.95
C ARG A 19 1.62 -20.42 -2.02
N GLN A 20 2.19 -21.19 -2.94
CA GLN A 20 3.56 -21.00 -3.41
C GLN A 20 3.59 -19.71 -4.25
N ILE A 21 4.43 -18.74 -3.88
CA ILE A 21 4.62 -17.52 -4.67
C ILE A 21 5.95 -17.64 -5.40
N ASP A 22 5.88 -17.91 -6.71
CA ASP A 22 7.03 -17.87 -7.58
C ASP A 22 7.30 -16.41 -7.99
N TRP A 23 8.40 -15.87 -7.48
CA TRP A 23 8.83 -14.50 -7.77
C TRP A 23 9.74 -14.44 -9.01
N GLY A 24 10.07 -15.54 -9.70
CA GLY A 24 11.00 -15.52 -10.84
C GLY A 24 12.33 -14.80 -10.55
N ASP A 25 12.94 -14.16 -11.55
CA ASP A 25 14.21 -13.41 -11.42
C ASP A 25 14.03 -12.00 -10.77
N GLN A 26 12.90 -11.78 -10.07
CA GLN A 26 12.55 -10.50 -9.40
C GLN A 26 13.44 -10.19 -8.20
N GLN A 27 14.34 -11.10 -7.80
CA GLN A 27 15.30 -10.84 -6.73
C GLN A 27 16.23 -9.67 -7.05
N ARG A 28 16.56 -9.45 -8.33
CA ARG A 28 17.36 -8.28 -8.74
C ARG A 28 16.60 -6.98 -8.51
N ASP A 29 15.36 -6.90 -8.96
CA ASP A 29 14.51 -5.71 -8.80
C ASP A 29 14.18 -5.45 -7.33
N LEU A 30 13.85 -6.50 -6.58
CA LEU A 30 13.59 -6.40 -5.16
C LEU A 30 14.84 -5.91 -4.41
N GLN A 31 16.02 -6.42 -4.77
CA GLN A 31 17.27 -5.96 -4.17
C GLN A 31 17.57 -4.51 -4.53
N PHE A 32 17.30 -4.09 -5.77
CA PHE A 32 17.40 -2.69 -6.19
C PHE A 32 16.50 -1.79 -5.33
N VAL A 33 15.22 -2.14 -5.16
CA VAL A 33 14.30 -1.37 -4.30
C VAL A 33 14.76 -1.35 -2.84
N LYS A 34 15.24 -2.49 -2.31
CA LYS A 34 15.72 -2.61 -0.93
C LYS A 34 16.95 -1.74 -0.64
N THR A 35 17.81 -1.57 -1.65
CA THR A 35 19.08 -0.84 -1.55
C THR A 35 19.03 0.57 -2.13
N TYR A 36 17.89 0.97 -2.70
CA TYR A 36 17.68 2.27 -3.29
C TYR A 36 18.06 3.39 -2.32
N LYS A 37 18.85 4.33 -2.83
CA LYS A 37 19.20 5.59 -2.17
C LYS A 37 18.93 6.74 -3.14
N PRO A 38 18.40 7.86 -2.66
CA PRO A 38 18.23 9.06 -3.46
C PRO A 38 19.60 9.61 -3.86
N GLN A 39 19.65 10.40 -4.94
CA GLN A 39 20.90 11.00 -5.43
C GLN A 39 21.52 11.98 -4.43
N THR A 40 20.67 12.72 -3.69
CA THR A 40 21.11 13.65 -2.64
C THR A 40 20.66 13.13 -1.28
N GLU A 41 21.54 13.22 -0.28
CA GLU A 41 21.18 12.88 1.10
C GLU A 41 19.99 13.71 1.60
N GLY A 42 19.11 13.08 2.36
CA GLY A 42 17.89 13.71 2.89
C GLY A 42 16.74 13.87 1.89
N GLN A 43 16.94 13.60 0.59
CA GLN A 43 15.82 13.57 -0.36
C GLN A 43 14.96 12.31 -0.20
N GLN A 44 13.71 12.40 -0.62
CA GLN A 44 12.75 11.31 -0.62
C GLN A 44 12.02 11.26 -1.96
N LEU A 45 11.95 10.08 -2.57
CA LEU A 45 11.18 9.86 -3.79
C LEU A 45 9.69 9.81 -3.45
N LYS A 46 8.90 10.73 -4.00
CA LYS A 46 7.44 10.77 -3.82
C LYS A 46 6.76 10.14 -5.04
N ILE A 47 6.04 9.05 -4.83
CA ILE A 47 5.33 8.31 -5.88
C ILE A 47 3.84 8.62 -5.73
N LEU A 48 3.26 9.36 -6.67
CA LEU A 48 1.83 9.66 -6.66
C LEU A 48 1.08 8.60 -7.48
N LEU A 49 0.09 7.94 -6.87
CA LEU A 49 -0.79 7.02 -7.57
C LEU A 49 -2.04 7.77 -8.04
N HIS A 50 -2.23 7.86 -9.35
CA HIS A 50 -3.39 8.52 -9.95
C HIS A 50 -4.13 7.56 -10.87
N GLY A 51 -5.46 7.66 -10.91
CA GLY A 51 -6.29 6.81 -11.76
C GLY A 51 -7.74 6.73 -11.29
N PRO A 52 -8.61 6.03 -12.03
CA PRO A 52 -10.02 5.91 -11.71
C PRO A 52 -10.30 5.35 -10.31
N VAL A 53 -11.51 5.63 -9.80
CA VAL A 53 -12.03 4.90 -8.63
C VAL A 53 -12.07 3.39 -8.92
N GLY A 54 -11.74 2.55 -7.94
CA GLY A 54 -11.73 1.09 -8.10
C GLY A 54 -10.53 0.51 -8.89
N ALA A 55 -9.63 1.34 -9.42
CA ALA A 55 -8.45 0.87 -10.17
C ALA A 55 -7.39 0.13 -9.32
N GLY A 56 -7.60 0.01 -8.00
CA GLY A 56 -6.70 -0.72 -7.10
C GLY A 56 -5.46 0.05 -6.66
N LYS A 57 -5.47 1.39 -6.67
CA LYS A 57 -4.34 2.25 -6.24
C LYS A 57 -3.87 1.91 -4.82
N SER A 58 -4.77 1.93 -3.85
CA SER A 58 -4.47 1.60 -2.45
C SER A 58 -4.07 0.12 -2.29
N SER A 59 -4.67 -0.78 -3.08
CA SER A 59 -4.29 -2.20 -3.15
C SER A 59 -2.87 -2.43 -3.68
N PHE A 60 -2.42 -1.58 -4.61
CA PHE A 60 -1.04 -1.61 -5.10
C PHE A 60 -0.05 -1.26 -3.99
N ILE A 61 -0.34 -0.24 -3.17
CA ILE A 61 0.50 0.11 -2.01
C ILE A 61 0.61 -1.08 -1.04
N ASN A 62 -0.51 -1.72 -0.70
CA ASN A 62 -0.51 -2.89 0.16
C ASN A 62 0.31 -4.05 -0.44
N SER A 63 0.24 -4.23 -1.76
CA SER A 63 1.04 -5.25 -2.47
C SER A 63 2.53 -4.96 -2.35
N VAL A 64 2.96 -3.72 -2.59
CA VAL A 64 4.37 -3.31 -2.46
C VAL A 64 4.87 -3.52 -1.03
N GLN A 65 4.10 -3.08 -0.03
CA GLN A 65 4.45 -3.30 1.37
C GLN A 65 4.53 -4.79 1.69
N SER A 66 3.60 -5.60 1.19
CA SER A 66 3.60 -7.05 1.44
C SER A 66 4.84 -7.75 0.87
N VAL A 67 5.29 -7.34 -0.32
CA VAL A 67 6.53 -7.86 -0.94
C VAL A 67 7.76 -7.44 -0.15
N LEU A 68 7.84 -6.16 0.25
CA LEU A 68 9.01 -5.64 0.98
C LEU A 68 9.12 -6.22 2.40
N HIS A 69 7.99 -6.56 3.01
CA HIS A 69 7.90 -7.20 4.32
C HIS A 69 7.79 -8.74 4.28
N ALA A 70 7.80 -9.36 3.11
CA ALA A 70 7.61 -10.81 2.95
C ALA A 70 6.40 -11.40 3.74
N ARG A 71 5.39 -10.58 4.04
CA ARG A 71 4.19 -10.93 4.82
C ARG A 71 3.03 -10.03 4.40
N MET A 72 1.80 -10.48 4.63
CA MET A 72 0.63 -9.68 4.27
C MET A 72 0.59 -8.36 5.07
N TYR A 73 0.48 -7.24 4.36
CA TYR A 73 0.45 -5.89 4.93
C TYR A 73 -0.84 -5.17 4.48
N ARG A 74 -1.49 -4.46 5.40
CA ARG A 74 -2.79 -3.78 5.16
C ARG A 74 -2.83 -2.42 5.86
N GLN A 75 -2.07 -1.45 5.36
CA GLN A 75 -2.07 -0.09 5.89
C GLN A 75 -2.89 0.86 5.02
N ALA A 76 -2.83 0.70 3.69
CA ALA A 76 -3.67 1.46 2.79
C ALA A 76 -5.08 0.85 2.79
N LEU A 77 -6.07 1.62 3.22
CA LEU A 77 -7.45 1.16 3.18
C LEU A 77 -7.88 1.07 1.70
N ALA A 78 -8.21 -0.14 1.27
CA ALA A 78 -8.67 -0.42 -0.09
C ALA A 78 -10.07 -1.02 0.00
N ASP A 79 -11.05 -0.33 -0.57
CA ASP A 79 -12.42 -0.81 -0.69
C ASP A 79 -12.87 -0.74 -2.14
N ASN A 80 -13.54 -1.79 -2.60
CA ASN A 80 -14.17 -1.92 -3.91
C ASN A 80 -15.70 -2.00 -3.81
N ILE A 81 -16.26 -1.96 -2.60
CA ILE A 81 -17.69 -2.17 -2.33
C ILE A 81 -18.46 -0.85 -2.35
N SER A 82 -17.83 0.27 -1.98
CA SER A 82 -18.45 1.59 -2.10
C SER A 82 -18.44 2.07 -3.55
N HIS A 83 -19.60 2.49 -4.07
CA HIS A 83 -19.73 3.19 -5.35
C HIS A 83 -19.04 4.56 -5.39
N ASP A 84 -18.60 5.09 -4.23
CA ASP A 84 -17.85 6.34 -4.10
C ASP A 84 -16.35 6.07 -3.86
N SER A 85 -15.50 7.07 -4.13
CA SER A 85 -14.07 7.00 -3.78
C SER A 85 -13.87 6.83 -2.27
N PHE A 86 -13.16 5.77 -1.89
CA PHE A 86 -12.82 5.47 -0.51
C PHE A 86 -11.79 6.46 0.05
N THR A 87 -10.72 6.71 -0.70
CA THR A 87 -9.74 7.75 -0.40
C THR A 87 -10.38 9.11 -0.68
N LYS A 88 -10.61 9.90 0.38
CA LYS A 88 -11.17 11.27 0.29
C LYS A 88 -10.13 12.36 0.57
N GLN A 89 -8.91 11.95 0.88
CA GLN A 89 -7.81 12.82 1.30
C GLN A 89 -6.52 12.42 0.59
N TYR A 90 -5.58 13.33 0.52
CA TYR A 90 -4.20 13.03 0.19
C TYR A 90 -3.56 12.26 1.34
N GLU A 91 -3.22 11.00 1.12
CA GLU A 91 -2.66 10.11 2.15
C GLU A 91 -1.24 9.68 1.79
N THR A 92 -0.31 9.89 2.72
CA THR A 92 1.11 9.57 2.56
C THR A 92 1.45 8.26 3.26
N PHE A 93 1.80 7.23 2.49
CA PHE A 93 2.23 5.93 2.98
C PHE A 93 3.75 5.82 2.99
N LYS A 94 4.32 5.82 4.20
CA LYS A 94 5.73 5.52 4.43
C LYS A 94 5.91 4.01 4.54
N VAL A 95 6.95 3.48 3.89
CA VAL A 95 7.31 2.06 4.00
C VAL A 95 8.44 1.91 5.02
N GLN A 96 8.16 1.22 6.12
CA GLN A 96 9.18 0.90 7.12
C GLN A 96 10.03 -0.29 6.66
N LYS A 97 11.29 -0.33 7.06
CA LYS A 97 12.13 -1.52 6.84
C LYS A 97 11.87 -2.53 7.96
N GLU A 98 11.91 -3.83 7.64
CA GLU A 98 11.64 -4.88 8.63
C GLU A 98 12.62 -4.91 9.80
N SER A 99 13.89 -4.67 9.50
CA SER A 99 15.00 -4.91 10.43
C SER A 99 15.49 -3.65 11.14
N SER A 100 14.79 -2.52 11.01
CA SER A 100 15.24 -1.24 11.59
C SER A 100 14.08 -0.27 11.80
N ASP A 101 14.24 0.66 12.74
CA ASP A 101 13.36 1.83 12.90
C ASP A 101 13.51 2.87 11.76
N THR A 102 14.07 2.46 10.61
CA THR A 102 14.27 3.33 9.46
C THR A 102 13.21 3.10 8.39
N VAL A 103 12.93 4.15 7.62
CA VAL A 103 12.01 4.10 6.48
C VAL A 103 12.80 4.01 5.18
N TYR A 104 12.20 3.42 4.15
CA TYR A 104 12.74 3.55 2.80
C TYR A 104 12.71 5.03 2.36
N PRO A 105 13.67 5.47 1.53
CA PRO A 105 13.73 6.86 1.07
C PRO A 105 12.75 7.09 -0.11
N PHE A 106 11.59 6.43 -0.07
CA PHE A 106 10.46 6.68 -0.95
C PHE A 106 9.15 6.58 -0.17
N VAL A 107 8.13 7.28 -0.66
CA VAL A 107 6.77 7.26 -0.12
C VAL A 107 5.76 7.13 -1.25
N PHE A 108 4.65 6.47 -0.96
CA PHE A 108 3.49 6.49 -1.84
C PHE A 108 2.53 7.56 -1.36
N ASN A 109 1.96 8.31 -2.28
CA ASN A 109 0.89 9.25 -2.02
C ASN A 109 -0.32 8.73 -2.80
N ASP A 110 -1.38 8.39 -2.07
CA ASP A 110 -2.67 8.02 -2.64
C ASP A 110 -3.60 9.22 -2.58
N ILE A 111 -4.42 9.37 -3.62
CA ILE A 111 -5.41 10.43 -3.72
C ILE A 111 -6.75 9.83 -4.17
N MET A 112 -7.80 10.62 -3.97
CA MET A 112 -9.14 10.30 -4.48
C MET A 112 -9.07 9.88 -5.95
N GLY A 113 -9.77 8.80 -6.28
CA GLY A 113 -9.86 8.35 -7.66
C GLY A 113 -10.61 9.35 -8.54
N LEU A 114 -10.34 9.31 -9.84
CA LEU A 114 -11.12 10.05 -10.83
C LEU A 114 -12.47 9.34 -11.05
N ASP A 115 -13.57 10.06 -10.90
CA ASP A 115 -14.93 9.63 -11.27
C ASP A 115 -15.56 10.68 -12.23
N PRO A 116 -16.44 10.28 -13.16
CA PRO A 116 -17.06 11.20 -14.13
C PRO A 116 -17.80 12.40 -13.52
N ASN A 117 -18.30 12.27 -12.30
CA ASN A 117 -19.09 13.29 -11.60
C ASN A 117 -18.34 13.93 -10.43
N LYS A 118 -17.27 13.30 -9.95
CA LYS A 118 -16.44 13.75 -8.82
C LYS A 118 -14.99 13.30 -9.03
N GLY A 119 -14.02 14.18 -8.89
CA GLY A 119 -12.63 13.78 -9.09
C GLY A 119 -11.70 14.82 -8.51
N VAL A 120 -10.45 14.42 -8.28
CA VAL A 120 -9.42 15.36 -7.83
C VAL A 120 -9.21 16.45 -8.89
N LEU A 121 -9.21 17.71 -8.47
CA LEU A 121 -8.86 18.82 -9.35
C LEU A 121 -7.42 18.67 -9.88
N VAL A 122 -7.22 19.02 -11.15
CA VAL A 122 -5.90 18.96 -11.80
C VAL A 122 -4.88 19.83 -11.06
N ASP A 123 -5.31 20.94 -10.46
CA ASP A 123 -4.44 21.81 -9.69
C ASP A 123 -3.97 21.17 -8.38
N ASP A 124 -4.81 20.35 -7.73
CA ASP A 124 -4.40 19.54 -6.58
C ASP A 124 -3.36 18.49 -7.00
N ILE A 125 -3.50 17.87 -8.18
CA ILE A 125 -2.45 16.96 -8.71
C ILE A 125 -1.13 17.72 -8.92
N LYS A 126 -1.16 18.93 -9.50
CA LYS A 126 0.04 19.76 -9.69
C LYS A 126 0.69 20.11 -8.35
N LEU A 127 -0.11 20.47 -7.35
CA LEU A 127 0.38 20.77 -6.00
C LEU A 127 0.98 19.53 -5.34
N ALA A 128 0.37 18.35 -5.49
CA ALA A 128 0.91 17.08 -5.01
C ALA A 128 2.29 16.78 -5.62
N LEU A 129 2.43 16.91 -6.95
CA LEU A 129 3.69 16.68 -7.66
C LEU A 129 4.78 17.67 -7.26
N ARG A 130 4.41 18.92 -6.91
CA ARG A 130 5.33 19.92 -6.34
C ARG A 130 5.65 19.69 -4.87
N GLY A 131 4.96 18.75 -4.21
CA GLY A 131 5.11 18.50 -2.77
C GLY A 131 4.48 19.56 -1.88
N HIS A 132 3.52 20.33 -2.40
CA HIS A 132 2.84 21.43 -1.69
C HIS A 132 1.51 21.03 -1.04
N ILE A 133 1.14 19.74 -1.08
CA ILE A 133 -0.01 19.22 -0.36
C ILE A 133 0.44 18.59 0.96
N LYS A 134 -0.30 18.90 2.04
CA LYS A 134 -0.09 18.29 3.36
C LYS A 134 -0.86 16.97 3.44
N ASP A 135 -0.30 16.04 4.20
CA ASP A 135 -0.98 14.79 4.56
C ASP A 135 -2.33 15.08 5.23
N GLY A 136 -3.38 14.36 4.82
CA GLY A 136 -4.76 14.58 5.27
C GLY A 136 -5.50 15.74 4.57
N TYR A 137 -4.88 16.41 3.59
CA TYR A 137 -5.59 17.43 2.80
C TYR A 137 -6.76 16.80 2.04
N ARG A 138 -7.96 17.36 2.21
CA ARG A 138 -9.13 16.99 1.40
C ARG A 138 -8.95 17.59 0.02
N VAL A 139 -8.63 16.71 -0.93
CA VAL A 139 -8.61 17.04 -2.35
C VAL A 139 -10.01 17.45 -2.78
N GLN A 140 -10.10 18.58 -3.47
CA GLN A 140 -11.35 19.15 -3.95
C GLN A 140 -11.68 18.67 -5.36
#